data_AF-A0A820Z0F6-F1
#
_entry.id   AF-A0A820Z0F6-F1
#
_cell.length_a   1.000
_cell.length_b   1.000
_cell.length_c   1.000
_cell.angle_alpha   90.00
_cell.angle_beta   90.00
_cell.angle_gamma   90.00
#
_symmetry.space_group_name_H-M   'P 1'
#
loop_
_entity.id
_entity.type
_entity.pdbx_description
1 polymer ?
#
loop_
_entity_poly.entity_id
_entity_poly.type
_entity_poly.pdbx_seq_one_letter_code
_entity_poly.pdbx_strand_id
1 'polypeptide(L)'
;NWEDLVRYLQIARKEARETFVETELAFAYAKTNRLAELEEFISAPNHAQIQTVGDRCFEQGMHEAAKILYNNISYYAKLAVTLCHLGNYQGAIECT
;
A
#
# COMPACT_ATOMS: atom_id res chain seq x y z
N ASN A 1 -12.21 7.93 -13.48
CA ASN A 1 -10.79 8.18 -13.79
C ASN A 1 -10.00 8.09 -12.48
N TRP A 2 -9.00 7.21 -12.37
CA TRP A 2 -8.26 7.01 -11.12
C TRP A 2 -7.31 8.17 -10.81
N GLU A 3 -6.77 8.84 -11.82
CA GLU A 3 -5.88 9.99 -11.61
C GLU A 3 -6.61 11.18 -11.00
N ASP A 4 -7.82 11.45 -11.48
CA ASP A 4 -8.69 12.46 -10.88
C ASP A 4 -9.02 12.10 -9.43
N LEU A 5 -9.31 10.83 -9.14
CA LEU A 5 -9.59 10.36 -7.78
C LEU A 5 -8.42 10.61 -6.83
N VAL A 6 -7.18 10.29 -7.25
CA VAL A 6 -5.97 10.59 -6.46
C VAL A 6 -5.91 12.09 -6.15
N ARG A 7 -6.12 12.95 -7.15
CA ARG A 7 -6.10 14.41 -6.96
C ARG A 7 -7.19 14.88 -5.99
N TYR A 8 -8.41 14.36 -6.10
CA TYR A 8 -9.50 14.69 -5.18
C TYR A 8 -9.20 14.26 -3.75
N LEU A 9 -8.68 13.04 -3.55
CA LEU A 9 -8.32 12.53 -2.23
C LEU A 9 -7.15 13.30 -1.61
N GLN A 10 -6.17 13.74 -2.41
CA GLN A 10 -5.10 14.63 -1.95
C GLN A 10 -5.63 15.98 -1.45
N ILE A 11 -6.65 16.53 -2.10
CA ILE A 11 -7.30 17.78 -1.65
C ILE A 11 -8.09 17.51 -0.37
N ALA A 12 -8.91 16.45 -0.33
CA ALA A 12 -9.70 16.09 0.84
C ALA A 12 -8.83 15.87 2.08
N ARG A 13 -7.67 15.21 1.93
CA ARG A 13 -6.70 15.02 3.02
C ARG A 13 -6.18 16.33 3.62
N LYS A 14 -6.05 17.39 2.80
CA LYS A 14 -5.62 18.72 3.27
C LYS A 14 -6.69 19.42 4.09
N GLU A 15 -7.96 19.16 3.80
CA GLU A 15 -9.09 19.71 4.56
C GLU A 15 -9.31 18.93 5.87
N ALA A 16 -9.29 17.60 5.79
CA ALA A 16 -9.47 16.72 6.95
C ALA A 16 -8.66 15.43 6.81
N ARG A 17 -7.89 15.09 7.85
CA ARG A 17 -7.06 13.88 7.91
C ARG A 17 -7.87 12.66 8.35
N GLU A 18 -8.94 12.36 7.62
CA GLU A 18 -9.80 11.23 7.93
C GLU A 18 -9.14 9.89 7.55
N THR A 19 -9.24 8.90 8.44
CA THR A 19 -8.73 7.53 8.21
C THR A 19 -9.22 6.95 6.89
N PHE A 20 -10.50 7.13 6.56
CA PHE A 20 -11.08 6.60 5.32
C PHE A 20 -10.44 7.21 4.07
N VAL A 21 -10.28 8.54 4.05
CA VAL A 21 -9.65 9.27 2.93
C VAL A 21 -8.20 8.85 2.75
N GLU A 22 -7.43 8.78 3.85
CA GLU A 22 -6.03 8.37 3.79
C GLU A 22 -5.87 6.88 3.38
N THR A 23 -6.81 6.01 3.77
CA THR A 23 -6.86 4.60 3.36
C THR A 23 -7.13 4.45 1.86
N GLU A 24 -8.16 5.14 1.33
CA GLU A 24 -8.46 5.09 -0.09
C GLU A 24 -7.37 5.77 -0.94
N LEU A 25 -6.70 6.80 -0.41
CA LEU A 25 -5.58 7.44 -1.10
C LEU A 25 -4.40 6.47 -1.28
N ALA A 26 -4.04 5.71 -0.24
CA ALA A 26 -3.02 4.67 -0.34
C ALA A 26 -3.39 3.62 -1.39
N PHE A 27 -4.65 3.17 -1.39
CA PHE A 27 -5.12 2.22 -2.40
C PHE A 27 -5.09 2.80 -3.82
N ALA A 28 -5.45 4.07 -3.99
CA ALA A 28 -5.44 4.73 -5.28
C ALA A 28 -4.02 4.88 -5.86
N TYR A 29 -3.00 5.15 -5.03
CA TYR A 29 -1.60 5.13 -5.46
C TYR A 29 -1.15 3.74 -5.91
N ALA A 30 -1.52 2.69 -5.16
CA ALA A 30 -1.25 1.31 -5.57
C ALA A 30 -1.92 0.99 -6.92
N LYS A 31 -3.20 1.37 -7.08
CA LYS A 31 -3.99 1.09 -8.29
C LYS A 31 -3.48 1.80 -9.54
N THR A 32 -2.85 2.95 -9.36
CA THR A 32 -2.24 3.75 -10.44
C THR A 32 -0.75 3.45 -10.64
N ASN A 33 -0.21 2.43 -9.96
CA ASN A 33 1.20 2.05 -9.99
C ASN A 33 2.18 3.18 -9.59
N ARG A 34 1.72 4.13 -8.76
CA ARG A 34 2.51 5.25 -8.22
C ARG A 34 3.21 4.82 -6.94
N LEU A 35 4.08 3.81 -7.05
CA LEU A 35 4.70 3.13 -5.90
C LEU A 35 5.60 4.06 -5.06
N ALA A 36 6.30 5.00 -5.69
CA ALA A 36 7.11 5.99 -4.99
C ALA A 36 6.26 6.93 -4.12
N GLU A 37 5.13 7.43 -4.66
CA GLU A 37 4.19 8.27 -3.91
C GLU A 37 3.52 7.50 -2.78
N LEU A 38 3.23 6.20 -3.00
CA LEU A 38 2.72 5.32 -1.96
C LEU A 38 3.71 5.16 -0.80
N GLU A 39 4.98 4.85 -1.12
CA GLU A 39 6.03 4.63 -0.13
C GLU A 39 6.32 5.90 0.68
N GLU A 40 6.40 7.05 0.01
CA GLU A 40 6.55 8.35 0.68
C GLU A 40 5.35 8.64 1.61
N PHE A 41 4.13 8.36 1.14
CA PHE A 41 2.91 8.58 1.91
C PHE A 41 2.85 7.74 3.19
N ILE A 42 3.15 6.43 3.11
CA ILE A 42 3.07 5.52 4.27
C ILE A 42 4.27 5.65 5.21
N SER A 43 5.38 6.23 4.75
CA SER A 43 6.55 6.54 5.58
C SER A 43 6.33 7.79 6.43
N ALA A 44 5.46 8.71 6.00
CA ALA A 44 5.04 9.86 6.78
C ALA A 44 3.93 9.46 7.80
N PRO A 45 3.77 10.20 8.91
CA PRO A 45 2.67 9.96 9.85
C PRO A 45 1.32 9.99 9.13
N ASN A 46 0.55 8.91 9.25
CA ASN A 46 -0.74 8.73 8.59
C ASN A 46 -1.70 7.95 9.48
N HIS A 47 -3.00 8.01 9.14
CA HIS A 47 -4.11 7.32 9.77
C HIS A 47 -4.70 6.24 8.83
N ALA A 48 -3.99 5.88 7.76
CA ALA A 48 -4.47 4.90 6.79
C ALA A 48 -4.43 3.49 7.38
N GLN A 49 -5.41 2.66 7.02
CA GLN A 49 -5.43 1.24 7.39
C GLN A 49 -4.54 0.43 6.43
N ILE A 50 -3.22 0.54 6.63
CA ILE A 50 -2.19 -0.04 5.73
C ILE A 50 -2.38 -1.54 5.51
N GLN A 51 -2.70 -2.30 6.57
CA GLN A 51 -2.95 -3.73 6.46
C GLN A 51 -4.12 -4.05 5.51
N THR A 52 -5.25 -3.35 5.68
CA THR A 52 -6.45 -3.54 4.83
C THR A 52 -6.16 -3.21 3.37
N VAL A 53 -5.37 -2.16 3.10
CA VAL A 53 -4.94 -1.80 1.75
C VAL A 53 -4.00 -2.86 1.17
N GLY A 54 -3.03 -3.34 1.96
CA GLY A 54 -2.10 -4.41 1.56
C GLY A 54 -2.81 -5.69 1.17
N ASP A 55 -3.80 -6.09 1.97
CA ASP A 55 -4.66 -7.25 1.73
C ASP A 55 -5.41 -7.12 0.40
N ARG A 56 -6.06 -5.97 0.19
CA ARG A 56 -6.79 -5.68 -1.05
C ARG A 56 -5.87 -5.60 -2.27
N CYS A 57 -4.66 -5.07 -2.11
CA CYS A 57 -3.64 -5.04 -3.16
C CYS A 57 -3.19 -6.45 -3.54
N PHE A 58 -2.94 -7.31 -2.55
CA PHE A 58 -2.54 -8.69 -2.75
C PHE A 58 -3.62 -9.49 -3.49
N GLU A 59 -4.88 -9.40 -3.06
CA GLU A 59 -6.01 -10.08 -3.69
C GLU A 59 -6.23 -9.67 -5.15
N GLN A 60 -5.88 -8.43 -5.50
CA GLN A 60 -5.96 -7.91 -6.87
C GLN A 60 -4.69 -8.15 -7.71
N GLY A 61 -3.70 -8.90 -7.20
CA GLY A 61 -2.45 -9.19 -7.90
C GLY A 61 -1.45 -8.04 -7.95
N MET A 62 -1.68 -6.96 -7.19
CA MET A 62 -0.77 -5.81 -7.08
C MET A 62 0.33 -6.11 -6.05
N HIS A 63 1.12 -7.16 -6.31
CA HIS A 63 2.07 -7.71 -5.35
C HIS A 63 3.22 -6.76 -4.99
N GLU A 64 3.69 -5.93 -5.93
CA GLU A 64 4.72 -4.92 -5.63
C GLU A 64 4.22 -3.86 -4.65
N ALA A 65 2.99 -3.38 -4.81
CA ALA A 65 2.37 -2.46 -3.86
C ALA A 65 2.12 -3.13 -2.50
N ALA A 66 1.62 -4.37 -2.51
CA ALA A 66 1.40 -5.14 -1.28
C ALA A 66 2.70 -5.37 -0.50
N LYS A 67 3.82 -5.63 -1.20
CA LYS A 67 5.16 -5.76 -0.59
C LYS A 67 5.54 -4.49 0.17
N ILE A 68 5.40 -3.32 -0.45
CA ILE A 68 5.71 -2.02 0.16
C ILE A 68 4.87 -1.80 1.41
N LEU A 69 3.56 -2.08 1.32
CA LEU A 69 2.61 -1.92 2.42
C LEU A 69 2.90 -2.86 3.59
N TYR A 70 3.10 -4.16 3.34
CA TYR A 70 3.41 -5.14 4.40
C TYR A 70 4.78 -4.88 5.04
N ASN A 71 5.76 -4.44 4.26
CA ASN A 71 7.07 -4.06 4.79
C ASN A 71 6.97 -2.88 5.76
N ASN A 72 6.15 -1.87 5.44
CA ASN A 72 5.95 -0.68 6.28
C ASN A 72 5.35 -1.00 7.66
N ILE A 73 4.45 -2.00 7.74
CA ILE A 73 3.85 -2.44 9.02
C ILE A 73 4.52 -3.66 9.64
N SER A 74 5.67 -4.10 9.10
CA SER A 74 6.40 -5.30 9.56
C SER A 74 5.54 -6.57 9.57
N TYR A 75 4.61 -6.73 8.61
CA TYR A 75 3.74 -7.91 8.52
C TYR A 75 4.41 -9.06 7.77
N TYR A 76 5.43 -9.65 8.41
CA TYR A 76 6.35 -10.61 7.77
C TYR A 76 5.67 -11.87 7.23
N ALA A 77 4.61 -12.37 7.89
CA ALA A 77 3.89 -13.55 7.42
C ALA A 77 3.26 -13.35 6.02
N LYS A 78 2.58 -12.22 5.79
CA LYS A 78 2.02 -11.91 4.47
C LYS A 78 3.07 -11.38 3.50
N LEU A 79 4.13 -10.74 4.00
CA LEU A 79 5.27 -10.32 3.18
C LEU A 79 5.96 -11.54 2.54
N ALA A 80 6.26 -12.59 3.31
CA ALA A 80 6.86 -13.83 2.81
C ALA A 80 6.02 -14.45 1.69
N VAL A 81 4.70 -14.57 1.90
CA VAL A 81 3.77 -15.07 0.87
C VAL A 81 3.80 -14.17 -0.38
N THR A 82 3.79 -12.85 -0.20
CA THR A 82 3.86 -11.89 -1.32
C THR A 82 5.17 -12.01 -2.10
N LEU A 83 6.29 -12.20 -1.42
CA LEU A 83 7.61 -12.40 -2.05
C LEU A 83 7.67 -13.71 -2.85
N CYS A 84 7.03 -14.78 -2.38
CA CYS A 84 6.86 -16.00 -3.17
C CYS A 84 6.08 -15.74 -4.47
N HIS A 85 5.00 -14.96 -4.43
CA HIS A 85 4.24 -14.59 -5.63
C HIS A 85 5.05 -13.71 -6.60
N LEU A 86 6.00 -12.92 -6.10
CA LEU A 86 6.94 -12.14 -6.91
C LEU A 86 8.14 -12.95 -7.42
N GLY A 87 8.25 -14.24 -7.07
CA GLY A 87 9.39 -15.09 -7.41
C GLY A 87 10.66 -14.78 -6.62
N ASN A 88 10.59 -13.93 -5.60
CA ASN A 88 11.71 -13.62 -4.70
C ASN A 88 11.74 -14.60 -3.53
N TYR A 89 12.10 -15.85 -3.82
CA TYR A 89 12.12 -16.92 -2.83
C TYR A 89 13.17 -16.70 -1.73
N GLN A 90 14.31 -16.07 -2.06
CA GLN A 90 15.35 -15.77 -1.08
C GLN A 90 14.85 -14.78 -0.02
N GLY A 91 14.21 -13.69 -0.45
CA GLY A 91 13.59 -12.74 0.48
C GLY A 91 12.42 -13.34 1.27
N ALA A 92 11.69 -14.29 0.68
CA ALA A 92 10.62 -14.98 1.39
C ALA A 92 11.14 -15.83 2.57
N ILE A 93 12.27 -16.53 2.39
CA ILE A 93 12.94 -17.30 3.46
C ILE A 93 13.43 -16.39 4.58
N GLU A 94 13.94 -15.20 4.25
CA GLU A 94 14.41 -14.22 5.24
C GLU A 94 13.27 -13.62 6.07
N CYS A 95 12.03 -13.68 5.57
CA CYS A 95 10.83 -13.19 6.27
C CYS A 95 10.11 -14.26 7.11
N THR A 96 10.44 -15.55 6.95
CA THR A 96 9.89 -16.66 7.76
C THR A 96 10.70 -16.90 9.03
#